data_AF-A0AAD7BHT1-F1
#
_entry.id   AF-A0AAD7BHT1-F1
#
_cell.length_a   1.000
_cell.length_b   1.000
_cell.length_c   1.000
_cell.angle_alpha   90.00
_cell.angle_beta   90.00
_cell.angle_gamma   90.00
#
_symmetry.space_group_name_H-M   'P 1'
#
loop_
_entity.id
_entity.type
_entity.pdbx_description
1 polymer ?
#
loop_
_entity_poly.entity_id
_entity_poly.type
_entity_poly.pdbx_seq_one_letter_code
_entity_poly.pdbx_strand_id
1 'polypeptide(L)'
;MRLERLNVDVGRLFGPSLSAYDFHRNPTFMGLTHFTILDSHKLPAYSQLSLLPELTHLRIGLFNFGLNCPEISLILSECKHLRVLISFTANMDEHVRKEAVHDDPRYVVIAARLREDWEAEARGGKLDSWTHAELFIAKKRRGEILPVSRCWIEKSDVMIPGSGSRWIFLPS
;
A
#
# COMPACT_ATOMS: atom_id res chain seq x y z
N MET A 1 15.54 -5.54 21.25
CA MET A 1 15.58 -4.93 19.91
C MET A 1 14.15 -4.81 19.42
N ARG A 2 13.67 -3.59 19.12
CA ARG A 2 12.29 -3.34 18.64
C ARG A 2 12.32 -3.29 17.11
N LEU A 3 11.46 -4.07 16.45
CA LEU A 3 11.34 -4.06 15.00
C LEU A 3 10.27 -3.05 14.59
N GLU A 4 10.67 -1.94 13.98
CA GLU A 4 9.74 -0.88 13.59
C GLU A 4 9.29 -0.98 12.14
N ARG A 5 10.14 -1.53 11.27
CA ARG A 5 9.89 -1.67 9.83
C ARG A 5 10.18 -3.08 9.41
N LEU A 6 9.24 -3.67 8.66
CA LEU A 6 9.37 -5.01 8.12
C LEU A 6 8.93 -5.02 6.67
N ASN A 7 9.89 -5.24 5.77
CA ASN A 7 9.65 -5.42 4.34
C ASN A 7 9.83 -6.89 4.01
N VAL A 8 8.73 -7.58 3.70
CA VAL A 8 8.77 -9.03 3.55
C VAL A 8 7.99 -9.50 2.33
N ASP A 9 8.63 -10.40 1.59
CA ASP A 9 7.91 -11.38 0.81
C ASP A 9 7.34 -12.40 1.79
N VAL A 10 6.04 -12.26 2.03
CA VAL A 10 5.32 -13.07 3.00
C VAL A 10 5.30 -14.53 2.59
N GLY A 11 5.17 -14.82 1.29
CA GLY A 11 5.19 -16.18 0.77
C GLY A 11 6.53 -16.88 1.06
N ARG A 12 7.63 -16.12 1.05
CA ARG A 12 8.96 -16.64 1.41
C ARG A 12 9.17 -16.81 2.91
N LEU A 13 8.69 -15.88 3.75
CA LEU A 13 9.00 -15.88 5.19
C LEU A 13 8.03 -16.68 6.05
N PHE A 14 6.76 -16.73 5.66
CA PHE A 14 5.70 -17.36 6.45
C PHE A 14 5.11 -18.61 5.78
N GLY A 15 5.65 -19.00 4.62
CA GLY A 15 5.17 -20.14 3.85
C GLY A 15 3.77 -19.88 3.25
N PRO A 16 2.96 -20.92 3.01
CA PRO A 16 1.74 -20.81 2.22
C PRO A 16 0.58 -20.07 2.91
N SER A 17 0.69 -19.68 4.19
CA SER A 17 -0.36 -18.92 4.87
C SER A 17 0.15 -18.06 6.02
N LEU A 18 -0.14 -16.76 5.95
CA LEU A 18 -0.01 -15.84 7.08
C LEU A 18 -0.86 -16.23 8.28
N SER A 19 -1.99 -16.89 8.07
CA SER A 19 -2.90 -17.28 9.17
C SER A 19 -2.27 -18.26 10.15
N ALA A 20 -1.19 -18.94 9.74
CA ALA A 20 -0.42 -19.82 10.60
C ALA A 20 0.49 -19.04 11.57
N TYR A 21 0.73 -17.75 11.31
CA TYR A 21 1.56 -16.92 12.14
C TYR A 21 0.73 -16.13 13.14
N ASP A 22 1.08 -16.26 14.41
CA ASP A 22 0.40 -15.52 15.47
C ASP A 22 1.15 -14.21 15.74
N PHE A 23 0.81 -13.17 14.97
CA PHE A 23 1.42 -11.85 15.10
C PHE A 23 1.28 -11.27 16.50
N HIS A 24 0.14 -11.48 17.16
CA HIS A 24 -0.15 -10.90 18.48
C HIS A 24 0.62 -11.57 19.61
N ARG A 25 0.97 -12.85 19.44
CA ARG A 25 1.79 -13.58 20.42
C ARG A 25 3.28 -13.39 20.26
N ASN A 26 3.74 -12.77 19.18
CA ASN A 26 5.16 -12.56 18.94
C ASN A 26 5.57 -11.12 19.29
N PRO A 27 6.28 -10.90 20.42
CA PRO A 27 6.64 -9.56 20.89
C PRO A 27 7.44 -8.74 19.88
N THR A 28 8.11 -9.40 18.93
CA THR A 28 8.89 -8.76 17.86
C THR A 28 8.04 -7.84 17.00
N PHE A 29 6.77 -8.22 16.75
CA PHE A 29 5.88 -7.49 15.85
C PHE A 29 5.05 -6.41 16.55
N MET A 30 5.00 -6.41 17.90
CA MET A 30 4.20 -5.43 18.65
C MET A 30 4.68 -3.99 18.44
N GLY A 31 5.96 -3.81 18.09
CA GLY A 31 6.53 -2.50 17.78
C GLY A 31 6.44 -2.09 16.31
N LEU A 32 5.82 -2.91 15.45
CA LEU A 32 5.86 -2.72 14.00
C LEU A 32 4.97 -1.56 13.58
N THR A 33 5.57 -0.57 12.91
CA THR A 33 4.86 0.61 12.41
C THR A 33 4.65 0.59 10.90
N HIS A 34 5.59 -0.02 10.17
CA HIS A 34 5.54 -0.16 8.71
C HIS A 34 5.62 -1.62 8.31
N PHE A 35 4.64 -2.09 7.56
CA PHE A 35 4.58 -3.47 7.09
C PHE A 35 4.30 -3.53 5.59
N THR A 36 5.15 -4.28 4.88
CA THR A 36 4.96 -4.58 3.46
C THR A 36 4.67 -6.06 3.29
N ILE A 37 3.55 -6.36 2.64
CA ILE A 37 3.12 -7.70 2.27
C ILE A 37 3.20 -7.82 0.74
N LEU A 38 4.10 -8.65 0.25
CA LEU A 38 4.20 -8.99 -1.17
C LEU A 38 3.69 -10.42 -1.40
N ASP A 39 2.95 -10.58 -2.51
CA ASP A 39 2.64 -11.89 -3.12
C ASP A 39 1.83 -12.87 -2.25
N SER A 40 0.83 -12.38 -1.52
CA SER A 40 -0.04 -13.24 -0.73
C SER A 40 -1.17 -13.82 -1.58
N HIS A 41 -0.92 -14.91 -2.29
CA HIS A 41 -1.95 -15.66 -3.04
C HIS A 41 -3.06 -16.27 -2.15
N LYS A 42 -2.90 -16.25 -0.83
CA LYS A 42 -3.87 -16.76 0.14
C LYS A 42 -4.07 -15.72 1.24
N LEU A 43 -5.26 -15.11 1.25
CA LEU A 43 -5.61 -13.91 2.01
C LEU A 43 -6.44 -14.09 3.31
N PRO A 44 -6.37 -15.20 4.08
CA PRO A 44 -7.19 -15.31 5.28
C PRO A 44 -6.66 -14.55 6.52
N ALA A 45 -5.68 -13.64 6.41
CA ALA A 45 -4.96 -13.11 7.57
C ALA A 45 -5.05 -11.59 7.82
N TYR A 46 -5.87 -10.84 7.08
CA TYR A 46 -5.98 -9.39 7.31
C TYR A 46 -6.54 -9.01 8.68
N SER A 47 -7.41 -9.85 9.23
CA SER A 47 -7.93 -9.67 10.59
C SER A 47 -6.83 -9.64 11.65
N GLN A 48 -5.71 -10.33 11.41
CA GLN A 48 -4.57 -10.30 12.34
C GLN A 48 -3.76 -9.00 12.26
N LEU A 49 -3.85 -8.24 11.16
CA LEU A 49 -3.17 -6.93 11.06
C LEU A 49 -3.77 -5.92 12.05
N SER A 50 -5.07 -6.05 12.35
CA SER A 50 -5.73 -5.22 13.37
C SER A 50 -5.16 -5.46 14.77
N LEU A 51 -4.49 -6.59 15.00
CA LEU A 51 -3.87 -6.95 16.27
C LEU A 51 -2.46 -6.35 16.44
N LEU A 52 -1.93 -5.67 15.43
CA LEU A 52 -0.65 -4.97 15.51
C LEU A 52 -0.88 -3.53 15.99
N PRO A 53 -0.66 -3.23 17.28
CA PRO A 53 -1.15 -1.99 17.91
C PRO A 53 -0.49 -0.73 17.36
N GLU A 54 0.75 -0.85 16.87
CA GLU A 54 1.56 0.28 16.41
C GLU A 54 1.54 0.45 14.88
N LEU A 55 0.80 -0.42 14.16
CA LEU A 55 0.81 -0.44 12.70
C LEU A 55 0.12 0.80 12.14
N THR A 56 0.91 1.66 11.49
CA THR A 56 0.45 2.92 10.88
C THR A 56 0.58 2.94 9.37
N HIS A 57 1.49 2.14 8.81
CA HIS A 57 1.79 2.10 7.39
C HIS A 57 1.72 0.65 6.88
N LEU A 58 0.83 0.40 5.93
CA LEU A 58 0.64 -0.91 5.34
C LEU A 58 0.74 -0.80 3.83
N ARG A 59 1.47 -1.74 3.24
CA ARG A 59 1.64 -1.86 1.80
C ARG A 59 1.33 -3.29 1.41
N ILE A 60 0.50 -3.46 0.39
CA ILE A 60 0.02 -4.77 -0.04
C ILE A 60 0.12 -4.87 -1.55
N GLY A 61 0.98 -5.77 -2.03
CA GLY A 61 1.12 -6.09 -3.45
C GLY A 61 0.52 -7.45 -3.76
N LEU A 62 -0.60 -7.45 -4.48
CA LEU A 62 -1.11 -8.65 -5.13
C LEU A 62 -0.87 -8.55 -6.64
N PHE A 63 0.10 -9.32 -7.11
CA PHE A 63 0.58 -9.17 -8.49
C PHE A 63 -0.31 -9.85 -9.53
N ASN A 64 -1.12 -10.85 -9.12
CA ASN A 64 -1.90 -11.67 -10.05
C ASN A 64 -3.41 -11.50 -9.94
N PHE A 65 -3.90 -10.97 -8.81
CA PHE A 65 -5.31 -10.73 -8.54
C PHE A 65 -5.35 -9.47 -7.71
N GLY A 66 -5.70 -8.32 -8.30
CA GLY A 66 -5.79 -7.08 -7.54
C GLY A 66 -6.58 -7.28 -6.23
N LEU A 67 -6.29 -6.49 -5.21
CA LEU A 67 -7.11 -6.55 -4.00
C LEU A 67 -8.54 -6.23 -4.37
N ASN A 68 -9.45 -7.14 -4.06
CA ASN A 68 -10.85 -6.79 -4.12
C ASN A 68 -11.12 -5.74 -3.02
N CYS A 69 -12.03 -4.84 -3.32
CA CYS A 69 -12.30 -3.69 -2.45
C CYS A 69 -12.93 -4.04 -1.09
N PRO A 70 -13.64 -5.16 -0.90
CA PRO A 70 -14.06 -5.60 0.44
C PRO A 70 -12.90 -5.80 1.41
N GLU A 71 -11.78 -6.37 0.96
CA GLU A 71 -10.60 -6.63 1.78
C GLU A 71 -9.92 -5.33 2.19
N ILE A 72 -9.76 -4.38 1.25
CA ILE A 72 -9.24 -3.05 1.55
C ILE A 72 -10.15 -2.35 2.57
N SER A 73 -11.47 -2.42 2.35
CA SER A 73 -12.46 -1.82 3.26
C SER A 73 -12.39 -2.44 4.65
N LEU A 74 -12.23 -3.76 4.74
CA LEU A 74 -12.04 -4.47 6.00
C LEU A 74 -10.79 -3.99 6.74
N ILE A 75 -9.63 -3.95 6.06
CA ILE A 75 -8.37 -3.47 6.64
C ILE A 75 -8.52 -2.02 7.15
N LEU A 76 -9.07 -1.14 6.32
CA LEU A 76 -9.30 0.26 6.70
C LEU A 76 -10.26 0.37 7.89
N SER A 77 -11.25 -0.53 8.00
CA SER A 77 -12.20 -0.54 9.10
C SER A 77 -11.63 -1.12 10.39
N GLU A 78 -10.79 -2.16 10.33
CA GLU A 78 -10.28 -2.88 11.50
C GLU A 78 -8.96 -2.29 12.03
N CYS A 79 -8.08 -1.82 11.14
CA CYS A 79 -6.80 -1.23 11.53
C CYS A 79 -6.97 0.26 11.87
N LYS A 80 -7.47 0.55 13.08
CA LYS A 80 -7.81 1.91 13.52
C LYS A 80 -6.64 2.90 13.55
N HIS A 81 -5.42 2.42 13.78
CA HIS A 81 -4.22 3.25 13.81
C HIS A 81 -3.59 3.46 12.43
N LEU A 82 -4.11 2.80 11.40
CA LEU A 82 -3.58 2.90 10.06
C LEU A 82 -3.72 4.33 9.53
N ARG A 83 -2.61 4.89 9.06
CA ARG A 83 -2.50 6.24 8.48
C ARG A 83 -2.36 6.19 6.97
N VAL A 84 -1.67 5.17 6.47
CA VAL A 84 -1.35 4.97 5.06
C VAL A 84 -1.57 3.50 4.69
N LEU A 85 -2.39 3.28 3.68
CA LEU A 85 -2.57 2.00 3.01
C LEU A 85 -2.21 2.16 1.53
N ILE A 86 -1.22 1.39 1.09
CA ILE A 86 -0.77 1.36 -0.30
C ILE A 86 -1.16 0.03 -0.92
N SER A 87 -1.85 0.06 -2.05
CA SER A 87 -2.07 -1.12 -2.90
C SER A 87 -1.41 -0.95 -4.26
N PHE A 88 -1.08 -2.08 -4.89
CA PHE A 88 -0.61 -2.10 -6.28
C PHE A 88 -1.64 -2.76 -7.17
N THR A 89 -1.76 -2.25 -8.39
CA THR A 89 -2.54 -2.88 -9.44
C THR A 89 -1.83 -2.84 -10.77
N ALA A 90 -1.86 -3.96 -11.47
CA ALA A 90 -1.46 -4.03 -12.87
C ALA A 90 -2.51 -3.39 -13.80
N ASN A 91 -3.76 -3.26 -13.33
CA ASN A 91 -4.87 -2.72 -14.09
C ASN A 91 -5.46 -1.49 -13.38
N MET A 92 -4.90 -0.31 -13.69
CA MET A 92 -5.34 0.95 -13.11
C MET A 92 -6.79 1.28 -13.50
N ASP A 93 -7.20 0.95 -14.72
CA ASP A 93 -8.53 1.29 -15.23
C ASP A 93 -9.65 0.51 -14.51
N GLU A 94 -9.39 -0.74 -14.13
CA GLU A 94 -10.32 -1.53 -13.32
C GLU A 94 -10.39 -1.02 -11.88
N HIS A 95 -9.26 -0.61 -11.30
CA HIS A 95 -9.22 -0.12 -9.93
C HIS A 95 -9.83 1.28 -9.76
N VAL A 96 -9.61 2.20 -10.71
CA VAL A 96 -10.12 3.58 -10.60
C VAL A 96 -11.65 3.65 -10.66
N ARG A 97 -12.31 2.68 -11.29
CA ARG A 97 -13.65 2.92 -11.83
C ARG A 97 -14.82 2.90 -10.84
N LYS A 98 -14.83 2.25 -9.66
CA LYS A 98 -16.14 1.98 -9.00
C LYS A 98 -16.24 1.82 -7.48
N GLU A 99 -15.37 2.39 -6.65
CA GLU A 99 -15.32 1.90 -5.25
C GLU A 99 -15.21 3.03 -4.20
N ALA A 100 -16.13 3.02 -3.22
CA ALA A 100 -16.16 3.96 -2.08
C ALA A 100 -14.87 3.95 -1.25
N VAL A 101 -14.10 2.87 -1.36
CA VAL A 101 -12.81 2.71 -0.70
C VAL A 101 -11.79 3.78 -1.10
N HIS A 102 -11.92 4.35 -2.31
CA HIS A 102 -11.04 5.41 -2.78
C HIS A 102 -11.32 6.77 -2.14
N ASP A 103 -12.47 6.94 -1.50
CA ASP A 103 -12.77 8.13 -0.70
C ASP A 103 -12.03 8.10 0.64
N ASP A 104 -11.57 6.93 1.11
CA ASP A 104 -10.82 6.87 2.36
C ASP A 104 -9.51 7.67 2.23
N PRO A 105 -9.29 8.68 3.10
CA PRO A 105 -8.13 9.55 3.00
C PRO A 105 -6.81 8.84 3.33
N ARG A 106 -6.84 7.60 3.81
CA ARG A 106 -5.66 6.79 4.12
C ARG A 106 -5.23 5.90 2.95
N TYR A 107 -6.07 5.74 1.94
CA TYR A 107 -5.83 4.80 0.85
C TYR A 107 -5.20 5.44 -0.38
N VAL A 108 -4.17 4.77 -0.91
CA VAL A 108 -3.41 5.13 -2.11
C VAL A 108 -3.24 3.90 -2.98
N VAL A 109 -3.58 4.02 -4.27
CA VAL A 109 -3.34 2.99 -5.28
C VAL A 109 -2.17 3.38 -6.15
N ILE A 110 -1.31 2.42 -6.48
CA ILE A 110 -0.10 2.61 -7.26
C ILE A 110 -0.05 1.64 -8.43
N ALA A 111 0.40 2.12 -9.59
CA ALA A 111 0.55 1.28 -10.77
C ALA A 111 1.68 0.24 -10.59
N ALA A 112 1.41 -1.03 -10.90
CA ALA A 112 2.34 -2.14 -10.72
C ALA A 112 3.61 -2.03 -11.58
N ARG A 113 3.64 -1.17 -12.60
CA ARG A 113 4.87 -0.85 -13.37
C ARG A 113 5.99 -0.23 -12.53
N LEU A 114 5.68 0.19 -11.29
CA LEU A 114 6.69 0.60 -10.32
C LEU A 114 7.25 -0.58 -9.51
N ARG A 115 6.88 -1.83 -9.82
CA ARG A 115 7.29 -3.00 -9.05
C ARG A 115 8.81 -3.10 -8.88
N GLU A 116 9.60 -2.92 -9.93
CA GLU A 116 11.06 -3.05 -9.80
C GLU A 116 11.66 -2.00 -8.86
N ASP A 117 11.14 -0.77 -8.93
CA ASP A 117 11.55 0.32 -8.04
C ASP A 117 11.27 -0.03 -6.58
N TRP A 118 10.16 -0.71 -6.30
CA TRP A 118 9.70 -1.01 -4.95
C TRP A 118 10.31 -2.28 -4.38
N GLU A 119 10.56 -3.29 -5.21
CA GLU A 119 11.41 -4.41 -4.84
C GLU A 119 12.84 -3.92 -4.54
N ALA A 120 13.33 -2.90 -5.27
CA ALA A 120 14.60 -2.27 -4.96
C ALA A 120 14.56 -1.53 -3.61
N GLU A 121 13.48 -0.82 -3.27
CA GLU A 121 13.30 -0.23 -1.92
C GLU A 121 13.30 -1.28 -0.81
N ALA A 122 12.58 -2.39 -1.00
CA ALA A 122 12.54 -3.49 -0.03
C ALA A 122 13.94 -4.07 0.23
N ARG A 123 14.86 -3.95 -0.74
CA ARG A 123 16.28 -4.33 -0.65
C ARG A 123 17.21 -3.20 -0.19
N GLY A 124 16.68 -2.08 0.31
CA GLY A 124 17.46 -0.94 0.81
C GLY A 124 17.72 0.17 -0.22
N GLY A 125 16.96 0.20 -1.31
CA GLY A 125 16.99 1.28 -2.30
C GLY A 125 16.64 2.65 -1.70
N LYS A 126 17.10 3.73 -2.36
CA LYS A 126 16.99 5.12 -1.88
C LYS A 126 15.61 5.77 -2.07
N LEU A 127 14.67 5.09 -2.71
CA LEU A 127 13.33 5.64 -2.93
C LEU A 127 12.53 5.46 -1.62
N ASP A 128 11.92 6.54 -1.12
CA ASP A 128 11.11 6.51 0.10
C ASP A 128 9.64 6.69 -0.25
N SER A 129 9.07 5.67 -0.88
CA SER A 129 7.66 5.70 -1.26
C SER A 129 6.68 5.87 -0.09
N TRP A 130 7.10 5.60 1.16
CA TRP A 130 6.28 5.93 2.33
C TRP A 130 6.10 7.43 2.47
N THR A 131 7.20 8.19 2.45
CA THR A 131 7.15 9.67 2.49
C THR A 131 6.30 10.22 1.35
N HIS A 132 6.40 9.65 0.14
CA HIS A 132 5.59 10.10 -0.99
C HIS A 132 4.08 9.80 -0.80
N ALA A 133 3.74 8.61 -0.28
CA ALA A 133 2.36 8.25 0.02
C ALA A 133 1.79 9.14 1.14
N GLU A 134 2.56 9.45 2.17
CA GLU A 134 2.16 10.39 3.23
C GLU A 134 1.90 11.80 2.67
N LEU A 135 2.78 12.30 1.80
CA LEU A 135 2.60 13.59 1.14
C LEU A 135 1.34 13.60 0.26
N PHE A 136 1.10 12.52 -0.50
CA PHE A 136 -0.11 12.39 -1.31
C PHE A 136 -1.37 12.39 -0.46
N ILE A 137 -1.39 11.61 0.64
CA ILE A 137 -2.49 11.57 1.59
C ILE A 137 -2.71 12.94 2.24
N ALA A 138 -1.65 13.65 2.61
CA ALA A 138 -1.75 14.98 3.19
C ALA A 138 -2.41 15.97 2.22
N LYS A 139 -2.05 15.91 0.92
CA LYS A 139 -2.70 16.70 -0.14
C LYS A 139 -4.16 16.29 -0.34
N LYS A 140 -4.45 14.98 -0.36
CA LYS A 140 -5.80 14.42 -0.49
C LYS A 140 -6.71 14.93 0.63
N ARG A 141 -6.23 14.92 1.88
CA ARG A 141 -6.96 15.43 3.06
C ARG A 141 -7.24 16.94 2.99
N ARG A 142 -6.39 17.71 2.30
CA ARG A 142 -6.60 19.14 2.07
C ARG A 142 -7.49 19.44 0.86
N GLY A 143 -7.97 18.42 0.13
CA GLY A 143 -8.77 18.59 -1.08
C GLY A 143 -7.95 19.07 -2.29
N GLU A 144 -6.62 18.96 -2.24
CA GLU A 144 -5.73 19.37 -3.35
C GLU A 144 -5.65 18.31 -4.46
N ILE A 145 -6.22 17.12 -4.23
CA ILE A 145 -6.27 16.02 -5.19
C ILE A 145 -7.69 15.93 -5.74
N LEU A 146 -7.84 16.03 -7.06
CA LEU A 146 -9.15 15.93 -7.70
C LEU A 146 -9.73 14.51 -7.54
N PRO A 147 -11.07 14.35 -7.51
CA PRO A 147 -11.73 13.04 -7.39
C PRO A 147 -11.37 12.04 -8.50
N VAL A 148 -10.89 12.50 -9.65
CA VAL A 148 -10.41 11.66 -10.76
C VAL A 148 -8.98 11.15 -10.56
N SER A 149 -8.24 11.73 -9.61
CA SER A 149 -6.82 11.45 -9.33
C SER A 149 -6.64 10.65 -8.04
N ARG A 150 -7.62 9.83 -7.67
CA ARG A 150 -7.60 9.03 -6.42
C ARG A 150 -6.47 8.00 -6.36
N CYS A 151 -5.68 7.86 -7.43
CA CYS A 151 -4.53 6.97 -7.51
C CYS A 151 -3.23 7.76 -7.73
N TRP A 152 -2.14 7.28 -7.12
CA TRP A 152 -0.80 7.81 -7.32
C TRP A 152 -0.09 7.05 -8.45
N ILE A 153 0.37 7.78 -9.46
CA ILE A 153 1.11 7.24 -10.60
C ILE A 153 2.42 8.02 -10.74
N GLU A 154 3.56 7.38 -10.49
CA GLU A 154 4.89 7.78 -11.01
C GLU A 154 5.45 6.57 -11.79
N LYS A 155 6.52 6.58 -12.58
CA LYS A 155 7.38 7.59 -13.24
C LYS A 155 7.12 7.50 -14.76
N SER A 156 7.52 8.50 -15.55
CA SER A 156 7.78 8.43 -17.01
C SER A 156 6.67 8.30 -18.07
N ASP A 157 5.37 8.30 -17.75
CA ASP A 157 4.34 8.23 -18.82
C ASP A 157 3.68 9.56 -19.24
N VAL A 158 4.36 10.68 -19.06
CA VAL A 158 4.28 11.77 -20.04
C VAL A 158 5.67 12.41 -20.16
N MET A 159 6.33 12.15 -21.28
CA MET A 159 7.47 12.94 -21.74
C MET A 159 7.02 14.39 -22.00
N ILE A 160 7.40 15.32 -21.13
CA ILE A 160 7.49 16.76 -21.47
C ILE A 160 8.89 17.24 -21.04
N PRO A 161 9.66 17.89 -21.93
CA PRO A 161 10.99 18.34 -21.58
C PRO A 161 10.93 19.52 -20.60
N GLY A 162 11.61 19.35 -19.46
CA GLY A 162 11.90 20.44 -18.52
C GLY A 162 11.24 20.30 -17.14
N SER A 163 11.96 19.66 -16.20
CA SER A 163 11.92 19.95 -14.76
C SER A 163 10.61 19.72 -13.97
N GLY A 164 10.66 18.73 -13.07
CA GLY A 164 9.86 18.65 -11.83
C GLY A 164 8.64 17.74 -11.92
N SER A 165 8.60 16.69 -11.09
CA SER A 165 7.52 15.70 -11.00
C SER A 165 6.13 16.33 -11.09
N ARG A 166 5.42 16.09 -12.20
CA ARG A 166 4.03 16.54 -12.41
C ARG A 166 3.08 15.34 -12.49
N TRP A 167 1.96 15.50 -11.81
CA TRP A 167 0.82 14.59 -11.71
C TRP A 167 0.08 14.52 -13.04
N ILE A 168 -0.30 13.32 -13.49
CA ILE A 168 -1.07 13.14 -14.72
C ILE A 168 -2.52 12.80 -14.35
N PHE A 169 -3.43 13.52 -14.99
CA PHE A 169 -4.87 13.31 -14.96
C PHE A 169 -5.24 12.50 -16.20
N LEU A 170 -5.92 11.36 -16.04
CA LEU A 170 -6.51 10.66 -17.17
C LEU A 170 -7.86 11.33 -17.49
N PRO A 171 -8.09 11.79 -18.73
CA PRO A 171 -9.40 12.25 -19.15
C PRO A 171 -10.35 11.06 -19.30
N SER A 172 -11.63 11.33 -19.04
CA SER A 172 -12.78 10.42 -19.14
C SER A 172 -12.97 9.82 -20.53
#